data_AF-A0A952GCQ7-F1
#
_entry.id   AF-A0A952GCQ7-F1
#
_cell.length_a   1.000
_cell.length_b   1.000
_cell.length_c   1.000
_cell.angle_alpha   90.00
_cell.angle_beta   90.00
_cell.angle_gamma   90.00
#
_symmetry.space_group_name_H-M   'P 1'
#
loop_
_entity.id
_entity.type
_entity.pdbx_description
1 polymer ?
#
loop_
_entity_poly.entity_id
_entity_poly.type
_entity_poly.pdbx_seq_one_letter_code
_entity_poly.pdbx_strand_id
1 'polypeptide(L)'
;MMRYRRLLAVALLYALPAVAADKKPPAADPATSYPAKDVHDSEKVAIAADVCDTEQKCPFFRIKYLENDLLPIRVIVTNNSDNLVSLDDARMQMMTSDNDKIPAAVEEEVNRRLFTYKNAKGTKIPLPGPLPPMTIHHPVDKKITQDFNDFSFPTTVVKPHTTVSGYLFYDIRGVKDPIEGSELYIRQVKTRAPQETENQELFAFQIALKKSYRSLKSEKP
;
A
#
# COMPACT_ATOMS: atom_id res chain seq x y z
N MET A 1 -3.95 75.20 -14.95
CA MET A 1 -3.02 74.14 -14.51
C MET A 1 -3.79 73.21 -13.55
N MET A 2 -4.43 72.13 -14.03
CA MET A 2 -4.83 71.00 -13.17
C MET A 2 -5.22 69.80 -14.04
N ARG A 3 -4.65 68.64 -13.69
CA ARG A 3 -4.51 67.44 -14.50
C ARG A 3 -5.68 66.48 -14.21
N TYR A 4 -6.51 66.18 -15.20
CA TYR A 4 -7.43 65.04 -15.13
C TYR A 4 -6.69 63.75 -15.51
N ARG A 5 -6.26 63.02 -14.49
CA ARG A 5 -5.82 61.62 -14.56
C ARG A 5 -6.78 60.82 -13.68
N ARG A 6 -7.15 59.61 -14.11
CA ARG A 6 -7.80 58.47 -13.38
C ARG A 6 -9.12 58.06 -14.06
N LEU A 7 -9.44 56.80 -14.36
CA LEU A 7 -8.90 55.48 -14.00
C LEU A 7 -9.29 54.47 -15.10
N LEU A 8 -8.33 53.71 -15.61
CA LEU A 8 -8.57 52.48 -16.38
C LEU A 8 -8.59 51.33 -15.37
N ALA A 9 -9.78 50.82 -15.05
CA ALA A 9 -9.97 49.61 -14.25
C ALA A 9 -9.83 48.39 -15.17
N VAL A 10 -8.65 47.77 -15.17
CA VAL A 10 -8.47 46.43 -15.75
C VAL A 10 -8.48 45.44 -14.59
N ALA A 11 -9.60 44.73 -14.46
CA ALA A 11 -9.74 43.60 -13.56
C ALA A 11 -8.89 42.43 -14.09
N LEU A 12 -7.66 42.30 -13.60
CA LEU A 12 -6.90 41.07 -13.70
C LEU A 12 -7.54 40.04 -12.76
N LEU A 13 -8.41 39.20 -13.32
CA LEU A 13 -8.82 37.94 -12.71
C LEU A 13 -7.58 37.09 -12.45
N TYR A 14 -7.25 36.92 -11.18
CA TYR A 14 -6.29 35.93 -10.71
C TYR A 14 -6.83 34.53 -11.06
N ALA A 15 -6.36 33.97 -12.16
CA ALA A 15 -6.40 32.53 -12.39
C ALA A 15 -5.41 31.88 -11.42
N LEU A 16 -5.86 31.57 -10.20
CA LEU A 16 -5.12 30.69 -9.30
C LEU A 16 -5.00 29.32 -10.00
N PRO A 17 -3.79 28.82 -10.28
CA PRO A 17 -3.65 27.44 -10.70
C PRO A 17 -4.16 26.57 -9.55
N ALA A 18 -5.18 25.75 -9.82
CA ALA A 18 -5.58 24.69 -8.91
C ALA A 18 -4.41 23.71 -8.81
N VAL A 19 -3.57 23.89 -7.79
CA VAL A 19 -2.57 22.89 -7.42
C VAL A 19 -3.40 21.71 -6.90
N ALA A 20 -3.60 20.71 -7.75
CA ALA A 20 -4.07 19.42 -7.31
C ALA A 20 -3.05 18.94 -6.29
N ALA A 21 -3.37 19.05 -5.00
CA ALA A 21 -2.53 18.52 -3.95
C ALA A 21 -2.48 17.00 -4.15
N ASP A 22 -1.35 16.50 -4.65
CA ASP A 22 -1.06 15.08 -4.64
C ASP A 22 -1.22 14.60 -3.21
N LYS A 23 -2.29 13.84 -2.96
CA LYS A 23 -2.57 13.29 -1.65
C LYS A 23 -1.49 12.25 -1.36
N LYS A 24 -0.46 12.63 -0.60
CA LYS A 24 0.59 11.70 -0.15
C LYS A 24 0.15 11.02 1.14
N PRO A 25 0.50 9.74 1.35
CA PRO A 25 0.28 9.10 2.64
C PRO A 25 1.05 9.88 3.71
N PRO A 26 0.54 9.93 4.95
CA PRO A 26 1.28 10.54 6.05
C PRO A 26 2.62 9.82 6.22
N ALA A 27 3.67 10.55 6.61
CA ALA A 27 4.95 9.93 6.95
C ALA A 27 4.73 8.86 8.02
N ALA A 28 5.44 7.73 7.91
CA ALA A 28 5.34 6.68 8.92
C ALA A 28 6.18 7.08 10.14
N ASP A 29 5.57 7.03 11.32
CA ASP A 29 6.30 6.95 12.58
C ASP A 29 7.06 5.62 12.69
N PRO A 30 7.98 5.47 13.67
CA PRO A 30 8.62 4.18 13.94
C PRO A 30 7.59 3.07 14.23
N ALA A 31 7.84 1.85 13.76
CA ALA A 31 6.96 0.69 13.97
C ALA A 31 6.59 0.47 15.45
N THR A 32 7.49 0.83 16.37
CA THR A 32 7.26 0.74 17.82
C THR A 32 6.15 1.65 18.34
N SER A 33 5.74 2.71 17.62
CA SER A 33 4.62 3.57 18.01
C SER A 33 3.24 2.96 17.70
N TYR A 34 3.18 1.98 16.80
CA TYR A 34 1.92 1.40 16.35
C TYR A 34 1.41 0.31 17.33
N PRO A 35 0.08 0.14 17.43
CA PRO A 35 -0.52 -0.86 18.32
C PRO A 35 -0.35 -2.30 17.80
N ALA A 36 -0.51 -2.51 16.48
CA ALA A 36 -0.27 -3.79 15.82
C ALA A 36 1.19 -3.84 15.38
N LYS A 37 2.05 -4.38 16.24
CA LYS A 37 3.48 -4.54 16.01
C LYS A 37 4.02 -5.83 16.60
N ASP A 38 5.17 -6.21 16.09
CA ASP A 38 6.05 -7.22 16.64
C ASP A 38 7.49 -6.66 16.68
N VAL A 39 8.23 -6.97 17.73
CA VAL A 39 9.53 -6.40 18.03
C VAL A 39 10.51 -7.52 18.36
N HIS A 40 11.57 -7.59 17.57
CA HIS A 40 12.69 -8.49 17.82
C HIS A 40 13.80 -7.66 18.48
N ASP A 41 13.83 -7.67 19.82
CA ASP A 41 14.72 -6.80 20.61
C ASP A 41 16.20 -7.14 20.41
N SER A 42 16.54 -8.42 20.24
CA SER A 42 17.91 -8.89 20.05
C SER A 42 18.53 -8.33 18.76
N GLU A 43 17.76 -8.35 17.67
CA GLU A 43 18.18 -7.86 16.36
C GLU A 43 17.82 -6.38 16.15
N LYS A 44 17.11 -5.76 17.10
CA LYS A 44 16.67 -4.35 17.09
C LYS A 44 15.84 -4.00 15.85
N VAL A 45 14.98 -4.92 15.42
CA VAL A 45 14.06 -4.74 14.29
C VAL A 45 12.62 -4.82 14.79
N ALA A 46 11.80 -3.86 14.37
CA ALA A 46 10.38 -3.85 14.65
C ALA A 46 9.58 -3.76 13.36
N ILE A 47 8.49 -4.52 13.27
CA ILE A 47 7.55 -4.44 12.15
C ILE A 47 6.15 -4.18 12.69
N ALA A 48 5.46 -3.23 12.08
CA ALA A 48 4.07 -2.89 12.38
C ALA A 48 3.18 -3.04 11.15
N ALA A 49 1.90 -3.25 11.42
CA ALA A 49 0.84 -3.29 10.43
C ALA A 49 -0.21 -2.23 10.78
N ASP A 50 -0.50 -1.32 9.85
CA ASP A 50 -1.60 -0.38 9.97
C ASP A 50 -2.64 -0.62 8.87
N VAL A 51 -3.79 -1.14 9.27
CA VAL A 51 -4.82 -1.63 8.34
C VAL A 51 -5.67 -0.47 7.83
N CYS A 52 -5.78 -0.30 6.51
CA CYS A 52 -6.75 0.59 5.91
C CYS A 52 -8.12 -0.10 5.91
N ASP A 53 -8.88 0.01 6.98
CA ASP A 53 -10.20 -0.61 7.15
C ASP A 53 -11.37 0.28 6.70
N THR A 54 -11.10 1.57 6.47
CA THR A 54 -12.09 2.56 6.01
C THR A 54 -11.50 3.47 4.92
N GLU A 55 -12.35 3.99 4.04
CA GLU A 55 -11.92 4.96 3.00
C GLU A 55 -11.35 6.25 3.61
N GLN A 56 -11.81 6.63 4.81
CA GLN A 56 -11.36 7.82 5.53
C GLN A 56 -9.91 7.71 6.00
N LYS A 57 -9.45 6.50 6.30
CA LYS A 57 -8.07 6.24 6.73
C LYS A 57 -7.09 6.34 5.57
N CYS A 58 -7.54 5.98 4.36
CA CYS A 58 -6.69 5.93 3.18
C CYS A 58 -7.31 6.66 1.97
N PRO A 59 -7.68 7.95 2.11
CA PRO A 59 -8.42 8.72 1.11
C PRO A 59 -7.55 9.21 -0.05
N PHE A 60 -6.27 8.86 -0.02
CA PHE A 60 -5.26 9.18 -1.02
C PHE A 60 -5.14 8.11 -2.13
N PHE A 61 -5.68 6.91 -1.90
CA PHE A 61 -5.75 5.92 -2.97
C PHE A 61 -6.64 6.41 -4.11
N ARG A 62 -6.20 6.16 -5.36
CA ARG A 62 -6.97 6.48 -6.56
C ARG A 62 -8.05 5.43 -6.81
N ILE A 63 -7.83 4.21 -6.32
CA ILE A 63 -8.75 3.08 -6.39
C ILE A 63 -9.39 2.83 -5.03
N LYS A 64 -10.69 2.52 -5.04
CA LYS A 64 -11.43 2.10 -3.85
C LYS A 64 -11.24 0.61 -3.60
N TYR A 65 -10.08 0.24 -3.08
CA TYR A 65 -9.70 -1.17 -2.87
C TYR A 65 -10.69 -1.93 -1.97
N LEU A 66 -11.15 -1.30 -0.89
CA LEU A 66 -12.09 -1.93 0.06
C LEU A 66 -13.44 -2.28 -0.55
N GLU A 67 -13.97 -1.46 -1.48
CA GLU A 67 -15.21 -1.78 -2.21
C GLU A 67 -15.06 -2.98 -3.16
N ASN A 68 -13.83 -3.45 -3.38
CA ASN A 68 -13.51 -4.55 -4.28
C ASN A 68 -12.86 -5.74 -3.54
N ASP A 69 -13.06 -5.86 -2.23
CA ASP A 69 -12.51 -6.92 -1.38
C ASP A 69 -10.98 -7.02 -1.44
N LEU A 70 -10.31 -5.88 -1.65
CA LEU A 70 -8.86 -5.77 -1.52
C LEU A 70 -8.57 -4.96 -0.26
N LEU A 71 -7.94 -5.58 0.73
CA LEU A 71 -7.57 -4.95 2.00
C LEU A 71 -6.15 -4.37 1.89
N PRO A 72 -5.99 -3.04 1.92
CA PRO A 72 -4.67 -2.44 2.01
C PRO A 72 -4.18 -2.48 3.46
N ILE A 73 -2.96 -2.96 3.66
CA ILE A 73 -2.26 -2.94 4.94
C ILE A 73 -0.96 -2.18 4.75
N ARG A 74 -0.78 -1.09 5.48
CA ARG A 74 0.51 -0.40 5.56
C ARG A 74 1.43 -1.23 6.43
N VAL A 75 2.53 -1.69 5.88
CA VAL A 75 3.60 -2.35 6.64
C VAL A 75 4.69 -1.34 6.90
N ILE A 76 5.08 -1.19 8.17
CA ILE A 76 6.11 -0.26 8.64
C ILE A 76 7.24 -1.08 9.22
N VAL A 77 8.45 -0.90 8.71
CA VAL A 77 9.66 -1.61 9.16
C VAL A 77 10.62 -0.58 9.73
N THR A 78 10.96 -0.72 11.00
CA THR A 78 11.95 0.10 11.69
C THR A 78 13.17 -0.75 12.02
N ASN A 79 14.31 -0.31 11.52
CA ASN A 79 15.61 -0.90 11.80
C ASN A 79 16.36 0.03 12.76
N ASN A 80 16.47 -0.37 14.04
CA ASN A 80 17.25 0.32 15.06
C ASN A 80 18.62 -0.33 15.29
N SER A 81 19.00 -1.29 14.44
CA SER A 81 20.30 -1.95 14.48
C SER A 81 21.34 -1.17 13.66
N ASP A 82 22.60 -1.59 13.81
CA ASP A 82 23.72 -1.13 12.98
C ASP A 82 23.87 -1.95 11.67
N ASN A 83 23.04 -2.98 11.51
CA ASN A 83 23.06 -3.87 10.35
C ASN A 83 22.05 -3.42 9.29
N LEU A 84 22.25 -3.85 8.05
CA LEU A 84 21.22 -3.74 7.02
C LEU A 84 20.11 -4.76 7.27
N VAL A 85 18.87 -4.41 6.97
CA VAL A 85 17.75 -5.36 6.92
C VAL A 85 17.29 -5.48 5.47
N SER A 86 17.29 -6.70 4.92
CA SER A 86 16.78 -7.00 3.59
C SER A 86 15.39 -7.65 3.69
N LEU A 87 14.51 -7.17 2.81
CA LEU A 87 13.16 -7.64 2.57
C LEU A 87 13.03 -8.29 1.18
N ASP A 88 14.13 -8.52 0.46
CA ASP A 88 14.12 -9.02 -0.92
C ASP A 88 13.41 -10.38 -1.03
N ASP A 89 13.67 -11.26 -0.06
CA ASP A 89 13.04 -12.59 0.04
C ASP A 89 11.85 -12.61 1.00
N ALA A 90 11.52 -11.48 1.61
CA ALA A 90 10.51 -11.43 2.67
C ALA A 90 9.14 -11.82 2.13
N ARG A 91 8.50 -12.75 2.82
CA ARG A 91 7.14 -13.18 2.47
C ARG A 91 6.17 -12.63 3.49
N MET A 92 5.42 -11.62 3.07
CA MET A 92 4.45 -10.91 3.90
C MET A 92 3.05 -11.44 3.58
N GLN A 93 2.59 -12.42 4.35
CA GLN A 93 1.33 -13.12 4.12
C GLN A 93 0.33 -12.71 5.21
N MET A 94 -0.93 -12.51 4.84
CA MET A 94 -2.00 -12.44 5.82
C MET A 94 -2.44 -13.87 6.14
N MET A 95 -2.40 -14.24 7.42
CA MET A 95 -2.95 -15.50 7.90
C MET A 95 -4.32 -15.24 8.52
N THR A 96 -5.36 -15.89 8.00
CA THR A 96 -6.73 -15.73 8.51
C THR A 96 -6.92 -16.49 9.82
N SER A 97 -8.06 -16.26 10.49
CA SER A 97 -8.48 -17.02 11.66
C SER A 97 -8.63 -18.53 11.38
N ASP A 98 -8.89 -18.91 10.14
CA ASP A 98 -8.97 -20.30 9.67
C ASP A 98 -7.59 -20.89 9.28
N ASN A 99 -6.50 -20.15 9.51
CA ASN A 99 -5.11 -20.47 9.13
C ASN A 99 -4.84 -20.48 7.61
N ASP A 100 -5.73 -19.90 6.80
CA ASP A 100 -5.46 -19.70 5.37
C ASP A 100 -4.40 -18.61 5.19
N LYS A 101 -3.45 -18.85 4.29
CA LYS A 101 -2.37 -17.92 3.98
C LYS A 101 -2.64 -17.20 2.67
N ILE A 102 -2.89 -15.90 2.77
CA ILE A 102 -3.16 -15.03 1.63
C ILE A 102 -1.89 -14.21 1.36
N PRO A 103 -1.20 -14.42 0.22
CA PRO A 103 -0.05 -13.61 -0.13
C PRO A 103 -0.48 -12.17 -0.46
N ALA A 104 0.44 -11.22 -0.31
CA ALA A 104 0.24 -9.89 -0.84
C ALA A 104 0.11 -9.96 -2.36
N ALA A 105 -0.96 -9.36 -2.90
CA ALA A 105 -1.22 -9.29 -4.32
C ALA A 105 -0.21 -8.36 -4.99
N VAL A 106 0.37 -8.83 -6.10
CA VAL A 106 1.21 -7.99 -6.95
C VAL A 106 0.36 -7.12 -7.88
N GLU A 107 0.94 -6.06 -8.44
CA GLU A 107 0.25 -5.10 -9.31
C GLU A 107 -0.57 -5.78 -10.43
N GLU A 108 0.00 -6.80 -11.08
CA GLU A 108 -0.67 -7.54 -12.15
C GLU A 108 -1.91 -8.28 -11.64
N GLU A 109 -1.87 -8.86 -10.45
CA GLU A 109 -2.99 -9.58 -9.85
C GLU A 109 -4.11 -8.62 -9.47
N VAL A 110 -3.76 -7.44 -8.95
CA VAL A 110 -4.72 -6.38 -8.66
C VAL A 110 -5.39 -5.88 -9.94
N ASN A 111 -4.60 -5.65 -11.01
CA ASN A 111 -5.14 -5.31 -12.34
C ASN A 111 -6.11 -6.37 -12.85
N ARG A 112 -5.71 -7.65 -12.79
CA ARG A 112 -6.54 -8.78 -13.21
C ARG A 112 -7.83 -8.87 -12.42
N ARG A 113 -7.73 -8.71 -11.09
CA ARG A 113 -8.85 -8.79 -10.15
C ARG A 113 -9.90 -7.70 -10.36
N LEU A 114 -9.45 -6.47 -10.63
CA LEU A 114 -10.33 -5.31 -10.75
C LEU A 114 -10.91 -5.13 -12.15
N PHE A 115 -10.16 -5.45 -13.20
CA PHE A 115 -10.51 -5.03 -14.56
C PHE A 115 -10.66 -6.16 -15.57
N THR A 116 -10.05 -7.33 -15.37
CA THR A 116 -10.27 -8.45 -16.29
C THR A 116 -11.68 -9.04 -16.14
N TYR A 117 -12.29 -9.05 -14.95
CA TYR A 117 -13.63 -9.63 -14.78
C TYR A 117 -14.78 -8.81 -15.39
N LYS A 118 -14.71 -7.47 -15.37
CA LYS A 118 -15.73 -6.62 -16.01
C LYS A 118 -15.60 -6.58 -17.53
N ASN A 119 -14.40 -6.82 -18.05
CA ASN A 119 -14.07 -6.76 -19.47
C ASN A 119 -13.74 -8.13 -20.10
N ALA A 120 -13.94 -9.25 -19.39
CA ALA A 120 -13.70 -10.62 -19.87
C ALA A 120 -14.56 -10.98 -21.09
N LYS A 121 -15.68 -10.28 -21.28
CA LYS A 121 -16.28 -10.14 -22.61
C LYS A 121 -15.44 -9.15 -23.40
N GLY A 122 -14.24 -9.57 -23.83
CA GLY A 122 -13.42 -8.75 -24.73
C GLY A 122 -14.29 -8.19 -25.85
N THR A 123 -14.08 -6.93 -26.21
CA THR A 123 -14.86 -6.29 -27.27
C THR A 123 -14.63 -7.08 -28.56
N LYS A 124 -15.65 -7.83 -29.00
CA LYS A 124 -15.58 -8.56 -30.26
C LYS A 124 -15.74 -7.56 -31.39
N ILE A 125 -14.66 -7.30 -32.12
CA ILE A 125 -14.73 -6.52 -33.36
C ILE A 125 -15.05 -7.51 -34.48
N PRO A 126 -16.22 -7.40 -35.17
CA PRO A 126 -16.50 -8.20 -36.34
C PRO A 126 -15.54 -7.81 -37.47
N LEU A 127 -14.81 -8.78 -38.00
CA LEU A 127 -13.95 -8.59 -39.17
C LEU A 127 -14.76 -8.88 -40.45
N PRO A 128 -14.57 -8.12 -41.54
CA PRO A 128 -15.23 -8.42 -42.81
C PRO A 128 -14.67 -9.72 -43.41
N GLY A 129 -15.56 -10.62 -43.84
CA GLY A 129 -15.23 -11.92 -44.43
C GLY A 129 -15.29 -13.10 -43.45
N PRO A 130 -14.90 -14.32 -43.87
CA PRO A 130 -15.04 -15.55 -43.07
C PRO A 130 -13.98 -15.68 -41.95
N LEU A 131 -13.52 -14.57 -41.37
CA LEU A 131 -12.47 -14.56 -40.37
C LEU A 131 -13.06 -14.63 -38.94
N PRO A 132 -12.45 -15.41 -38.03
CA PRO A 132 -12.88 -15.43 -36.63
C PRO A 132 -12.62 -14.07 -35.95
N PRO A 133 -13.49 -13.63 -35.02
CA PRO A 133 -13.37 -12.33 -34.36
C PRO A 133 -12.10 -12.26 -33.49
N MET A 134 -11.43 -11.10 -33.51
CA MET A 134 -10.30 -10.81 -32.62
C MET A 134 -10.78 -10.43 -31.22
N THR A 135 -10.09 -10.94 -30.19
CA THR A 135 -10.32 -10.58 -28.78
C THR A 135 -9.26 -9.56 -28.36
N ILE A 136 -9.69 -8.37 -27.93
CA ILE A 136 -8.79 -7.34 -27.40
C ILE A 136 -8.69 -7.50 -25.89
N HIS A 137 -7.46 -7.70 -25.39
CA HIS A 137 -7.18 -7.63 -23.95
C HIS A 137 -7.15 -6.17 -23.52
N HIS A 138 -7.88 -5.84 -22.45
CA HIS A 138 -7.95 -4.48 -21.95
C HIS A 138 -6.64 -4.11 -21.23
N PRO A 139 -6.17 -2.85 -21.39
CA PRO A 139 -4.91 -2.39 -20.83
C PRO A 139 -4.94 -2.30 -19.29
N VAL A 140 -3.74 -2.41 -18.69
CA VAL A 140 -3.43 -2.09 -17.29
C VAL A 140 -4.01 -0.71 -16.93
N ASP A 141 -4.73 -0.60 -15.80
CA ASP A 141 -5.28 0.69 -15.36
C ASP A 141 -4.15 1.56 -14.78
N LYS A 142 -3.93 2.72 -15.40
CA LYS A 142 -2.91 3.68 -14.99
C LYS A 142 -3.02 4.08 -13.52
N LYS A 143 -4.22 4.07 -12.94
CA LYS A 143 -4.43 4.40 -11.52
C LYS A 143 -3.88 3.32 -10.59
N ILE A 144 -4.00 2.04 -10.94
CA ILE A 144 -3.39 0.97 -10.15
C ILE A 144 -1.88 1.13 -10.21
N THR A 145 -1.30 1.27 -11.40
CA THR A 145 0.15 1.47 -11.56
C THR A 145 0.64 2.70 -10.78
N GLN A 146 -0.11 3.80 -10.82
CA GLN A 146 0.21 5.00 -10.04
C GLN A 146 0.15 4.75 -8.54
N ASP A 147 -0.89 4.08 -8.03
CA ASP A 147 -1.00 3.75 -6.62
C ASP A 147 0.13 2.81 -6.16
N PHE A 148 0.49 1.82 -6.97
CA PHE A 148 1.61 0.93 -6.67
C PHE A 148 2.94 1.68 -6.66
N ASN A 149 3.20 2.54 -7.64
CA ASN A 149 4.42 3.36 -7.69
C ASN A 149 4.55 4.32 -6.51
N ASP A 150 3.43 4.93 -6.08
CA ASP A 150 3.46 5.95 -5.04
C ASP A 150 3.42 5.37 -3.62
N PHE A 151 2.79 4.21 -3.44
CA PHE A 151 2.41 3.72 -2.12
C PHE A 151 2.98 2.34 -1.76
N SER A 152 3.51 1.57 -2.71
CA SER A 152 4.22 0.31 -2.38
C SER A 152 5.55 0.60 -1.67
N PHE A 153 6.27 -0.44 -1.27
CA PHE A 153 7.58 -0.28 -0.66
C PHE A 153 8.56 0.43 -1.61
N PRO A 154 9.16 1.57 -1.19
CA PRO A 154 10.11 2.30 -2.02
C PRO A 154 11.47 1.58 -2.12
N THR A 155 11.72 0.63 -1.23
CA THR A 155 12.96 -0.14 -1.17
C THR A 155 12.74 -1.46 -0.46
N THR A 156 13.49 -2.47 -0.86
CA THR A 156 13.59 -3.76 -0.18
C THR A 156 14.74 -3.79 0.84
N VAL A 157 15.51 -2.71 0.99
CA VAL A 157 16.63 -2.63 1.93
C VAL A 157 16.41 -1.50 2.93
N VAL A 158 16.30 -1.85 4.21
CA VAL A 158 16.15 -0.91 5.32
C VAL A 158 17.51 -0.62 5.94
N LYS A 159 17.94 0.62 5.83
CA LYS A 159 19.24 1.07 6.34
C LYS A 159 19.26 1.08 7.87
N PRO A 160 20.44 1.00 8.50
CA PRO A 160 20.59 1.21 9.94
C PRO A 160 19.90 2.50 10.40
N HIS A 161 19.23 2.45 11.53
CA HIS A 161 18.58 3.60 12.18
C HIS A 161 17.55 4.31 11.29
N THR A 162 16.84 3.55 10.44
CA THR A 162 15.81 4.12 9.56
C THR A 162 14.47 3.39 9.67
N THR A 163 13.41 4.08 9.24
CA THR A 163 12.08 3.51 9.10
C THR A 163 11.64 3.62 7.65
N VAL A 164 11.12 2.53 7.09
CA VAL A 164 10.48 2.50 5.78
C VAL A 164 9.07 1.98 5.92
N SER A 165 8.18 2.38 5.01
CA SER A 165 6.82 1.86 4.97
C SER A 165 6.33 1.72 3.54
N GLY A 166 5.44 0.77 3.32
CA GLY A 166 4.72 0.60 2.05
C GLY A 166 3.39 -0.08 2.30
N TYR A 167 2.47 0.07 1.35
CA TYR A 167 1.20 -0.64 1.35
C TYR A 167 1.33 -1.97 0.61
N LEU A 168 0.71 -2.99 1.19
CA LEU A 168 0.46 -4.27 0.58
C LEU A 168 -1.04 -4.47 0.46
N PHE A 169 -1.48 -5.20 -0.56
CA PHE A 169 -2.89 -5.43 -0.83
C PHE A 169 -3.19 -6.92 -0.70
N TYR A 170 -4.28 -7.28 -0.03
CA TYR A 170 -4.68 -8.68 0.17
C TYR A 170 -6.09 -8.89 -0.39
N ASP A 171 -6.26 -9.92 -1.23
CA ASP A 171 -7.57 -10.33 -1.74
C ASP A 171 -8.31 -11.09 -0.64
N ILE A 172 -9.27 -10.42 -0.03
CA ILE A 172 -10.05 -10.92 1.11
C ILE A 172 -11.41 -11.46 0.70
N ARG A 173 -11.64 -11.69 -0.60
CA ARG A 173 -12.90 -12.29 -1.07
C ARG A 173 -13.18 -13.61 -0.36
N GLY A 174 -14.39 -13.73 0.17
CA GLY A 174 -14.83 -14.95 0.84
C GLY A 174 -14.20 -15.16 2.22
N VAL A 175 -13.32 -14.27 2.67
CA VAL A 175 -12.79 -14.29 4.04
C VAL A 175 -13.82 -13.63 4.95
N LYS A 176 -14.31 -14.40 5.93
CA LYS A 176 -15.21 -13.87 6.96
C LYS A 176 -14.39 -13.09 7.99
N ASP A 177 -14.84 -11.89 8.34
CA ASP A 177 -14.22 -11.01 9.34
C ASP A 177 -12.69 -10.87 9.16
N PRO A 178 -12.20 -10.32 8.03
CA PRO A 178 -10.81 -10.44 7.56
C PRO A 178 -9.73 -9.88 8.50
N ILE A 179 -10.11 -9.10 9.50
CA ILE A 179 -9.20 -8.51 10.50
C ILE A 179 -9.27 -9.27 11.85
N GLU A 180 -10.41 -9.85 12.19
CA GLU A 180 -10.64 -10.47 13.49
C GLU A 180 -10.02 -11.88 13.52
N GLY A 181 -9.02 -12.06 14.38
CA GLY A 181 -8.27 -13.31 14.46
C GLY A 181 -7.22 -13.50 13.36
N SER A 182 -7.12 -12.57 12.41
CA SER A 182 -6.06 -12.56 11.40
C SER A 182 -4.79 -11.90 11.91
N GLU A 183 -3.67 -12.35 11.36
CA GLU A 183 -2.35 -11.76 11.58
C GLU A 183 -1.60 -11.54 10.27
N LEU A 184 -0.69 -10.57 10.29
CA LEU A 184 0.33 -10.44 9.26
C LEU A 184 1.53 -11.27 9.69
N TYR A 185 1.80 -12.32 8.92
CA TYR A 185 2.91 -13.24 9.10
C TYR A 185 4.02 -12.91 8.11
N ILE A 186 5.19 -12.51 8.62
CA ILE A 186 6.32 -12.09 7.81
C ILE A 186 7.51 -12.97 8.13
N ARG A 187 8.05 -13.65 7.11
CA ARG A 187 9.22 -14.52 7.25
C ARG A 187 10.28 -14.20 6.19
N GLN A 188 11.47 -14.78 6.35
CA GLN A 188 12.61 -14.56 5.45
C GLN A 188 13.08 -13.10 5.42
N VAL A 189 12.85 -12.37 6.52
CA VAL A 189 13.51 -11.09 6.78
C VAL A 189 14.95 -11.40 7.14
N LYS A 190 15.89 -10.70 6.52
CA LYS A 190 17.30 -10.98 6.69
C LYS A 190 18.03 -9.76 7.22
N THR A 191 19.06 -9.97 8.04
CA THR A 191 20.00 -8.95 8.44
C THR A 191 21.40 -9.25 7.91
N ARG A 192 22.18 -8.21 7.65
CA ARG A 192 23.58 -8.33 7.24
C ARG A 192 24.43 -7.26 7.92
N ALA A 193 25.44 -7.69 8.67
CA ALA A 193 26.41 -6.77 9.24
C ALA A 193 27.30 -6.16 8.13
N PRO A 194 27.83 -4.94 8.31
CA PRO A 194 28.67 -4.29 7.29
C PRO A 194 29.90 -5.10 6.86
N GLN A 195 30.44 -5.94 7.74
CA GLN A 195 31.64 -6.74 7.52
C GLN A 195 31.35 -8.17 7.04
N GLU A 196 30.07 -8.56 6.94
CA GLU A 196 29.66 -9.92 6.61
C GLU A 196 29.17 -10.03 5.17
N THR A 197 29.46 -11.18 4.54
CA THR A 197 28.99 -11.50 3.19
C THR A 197 27.69 -12.29 3.20
N GLU A 198 27.41 -12.99 4.30
CA GLU A 198 26.22 -13.82 4.45
C GLU A 198 25.11 -13.07 5.17
N ASN A 199 23.88 -13.41 4.82
CA ASN A 199 22.69 -12.85 5.45
C ASN A 199 22.23 -13.78 6.58
N GLN A 200 21.96 -13.23 7.76
CA GLN A 200 21.29 -13.96 8.84
C GLN A 200 19.78 -13.79 8.71
N GLU A 201 19.04 -14.90 8.63
CA GLU A 201 17.58 -14.87 8.65
C GLU A 201 17.07 -14.64 10.08
N LEU A 202 16.14 -13.70 10.22
CA LEU A 202 15.43 -13.43 11.46
C LEU A 202 14.29 -14.43 11.65
N PHE A 203 13.87 -14.63 12.90
CA PHE A 203 12.60 -15.31 13.16
C PHE A 203 11.44 -14.62 12.42
N ALA A 204 10.34 -15.35 12.26
CA ALA A 204 9.16 -14.77 11.64
C ALA A 204 8.47 -13.78 12.59
N PHE A 205 8.01 -12.65 12.05
CA PHE A 205 7.20 -11.67 12.76
C PHE A 205 5.73 -12.04 12.65
N GLN A 206 4.99 -11.92 13.75
CA GLN A 206 3.57 -12.23 13.87
C GLN A 206 2.80 -11.03 14.42
N ILE A 207 2.06 -10.35 13.56
CA ILE A 207 1.41 -9.07 13.91
C ILE A 207 -0.11 -9.22 13.87
N ALA A 208 -0.74 -9.28 15.03
CA ALA A 208 -2.20 -9.37 15.14
C ALA A 208 -2.91 -8.10 14.61
N LEU A 209 -3.67 -8.22 13.51
CA LEU A 209 -4.26 -7.09 12.79
C LEU A 209 -5.33 -6.34 13.60
N LYS A 210 -6.08 -7.07 14.43
CA LYS A 210 -7.10 -6.55 15.34
C LYS A 210 -6.61 -5.40 16.23
N LYS A 211 -5.32 -5.36 16.57
CA LYS A 211 -4.74 -4.29 17.40
C LYS A 211 -4.75 -2.94 16.67
N SER A 212 -4.54 -2.92 15.35
CA SER A 212 -4.64 -1.71 14.52
C SER A 212 -6.09 -1.21 14.45
N TYR A 213 -7.04 -2.15 14.31
CA TYR A 213 -8.48 -1.84 14.23
C TYR A 213 -9.06 -1.24 15.51
N ARG A 214 -8.70 -1.80 16.68
CA ARG A 214 -9.28 -1.36 17.97
C ARG A 214 -8.80 0.01 18.42
N SER A 215 -7.57 0.40 18.08
CA SER A 215 -6.98 1.69 18.48
C SER A 215 -7.82 2.90 18.02
N LEU A 216 -8.56 2.75 16.92
CA LEU A 216 -9.39 3.82 16.36
C LEU A 216 -10.81 3.85 16.96
N LYS A 217 -11.36 2.71 17.38
CA LYS A 217 -12.67 2.70 18.08
C LYS A 217 -12.61 3.41 19.43
N SER A 218 -11.46 3.43 20.09
CA SER A 218 -11.25 4.16 21.35
C SER A 218 -11.07 5.68 21.18
N GLU A 219 -10.91 6.17 19.95
CA GLU A 219 -10.62 7.59 19.67
C GLU A 219 -11.86 8.42 19.29
N LYS A 220 -13.05 7.80 19.35
CA LYS A 220 -14.32 8.50 19.17
C LYS A 220 -14.91 8.88 20.54
N PRO A 221 -14.90 10.17 20.94
CA PRO A 221 -15.61 10.63 22.14
C PRO A 221 -17.13 10.53 21.96
#